data_AF-A0A5Z6EI07-F1
#
_entry.id   AF-A0A5Z6EI07-F1
#
_cell.length_a   1.000
_cell.length_b   1.000
_cell.length_c   1.000
_cell.angle_alpha   90.00
_cell.angle_beta   90.00
_cell.angle_gamma   90.00
#
_symmetry.space_group_name_H-M   'P 1'
#
loop_
_entity.id
_entity.type
_entity.pdbx_description
1 polymer ?
#
loop_
_entity_poly.entity_id
_entity_poly.type
_entity_poly.pdbx_seq_one_letter_code
_entity_poly.pdbx_strand_id
1 'polypeptide(L)'
;LSLRQDAQLELAADFCGLFLMTDKKSALPYASQYPQQEPGMIKHLLLEAGMEVNDDFKEPADHLAIYLELLSHLHFSLGESFQQRRMNKLRQKTLSSLLEWLPEFTNNCLKHDPYGFYAALSQLLLAIVRFDDGKEDLSIVAAE
;
A
#
# COMPACT_ATOMS: atom_id res chain seq x y z
N LEU A 1 -11.65 24.07 -6.24
CA LEU A 1 -12.15 22.69 -6.10
C LEU A 1 -13.62 22.69 -6.50
N SER A 2 -13.96 22.10 -7.65
CA SER A 2 -15.36 21.91 -8.04
C SER A 2 -15.93 20.76 -7.22
N LEU A 3 -16.97 21.01 -6.41
CA LEU A 3 -17.65 19.94 -5.68
C LEU A 3 -18.41 19.08 -6.71
N ARG A 4 -18.07 17.80 -6.81
CA ARG A 4 -18.90 16.84 -7.55
C ARG A 4 -20.24 16.68 -6.81
N GLN A 5 -21.34 16.70 -7.57
CA GLN A 5 -22.63 16.28 -7.04
C GLN A 5 -22.53 14.80 -6.63
N ASP A 6 -23.12 14.42 -5.50
CA ASP A 6 -23.03 13.07 -4.94
C ASP A 6 -21.58 12.57 -4.77
N ALA A 7 -20.69 13.43 -4.26
CA ALA A 7 -19.25 13.17 -4.13
C ALA A 7 -18.87 11.80 -3.52
N GLN A 8 -19.66 11.27 -2.58
CA GLN A 8 -19.44 9.94 -2.02
C GLN A 8 -19.69 8.83 -3.06
N LEU A 9 -20.75 8.94 -3.86
CA LEU A 9 -21.08 7.97 -4.90
C LEU A 9 -20.03 8.02 -6.01
N GLU A 10 -19.63 9.22 -6.43
CA GLU A 10 -18.56 9.43 -7.41
C GLU A 10 -17.24 8.83 -6.93
N LEU A 11 -16.87 9.06 -5.67
CA LEU A 11 -15.64 8.50 -5.09
C LEU A 11 -15.69 6.97 -4.97
N ALA A 12 -16.86 6.40 -4.73
CA ALA A 12 -17.07 4.95 -4.74
C ALA A 12 -17.00 4.37 -6.16
N ALA A 13 -17.50 5.08 -7.17
CA ALA A 13 -17.38 4.69 -8.57
C ALA A 13 -15.91 4.72 -9.01
N ASP A 14 -15.16 5.76 -8.64
CA ASP A 14 -13.72 5.88 -8.87
C ASP A 14 -12.96 4.71 -8.19
N PHE A 15 -13.32 4.35 -6.95
CA PHE A 15 -12.76 3.18 -6.25
C PHE A 15 -13.01 1.87 -7.02
N CYS A 16 -14.25 1.63 -7.41
CA CYS A 16 -14.65 0.42 -8.12
C CYS A 16 -13.89 0.29 -9.45
N GLY A 17 -13.83 1.38 -10.22
CA GLY A 17 -13.11 1.41 -11.50
C GLY A 17 -11.62 1.14 -11.34
N LEU A 18 -11.00 1.71 -10.30
CA LEU A 18 -9.56 1.64 -10.13
C LEU A 18 -9.09 0.33 -9.48
N PHE A 19 -9.81 -0.18 -8.48
CA PHE A 19 -9.32 -1.27 -7.62
C PHE A 19 -10.06 -2.59 -7.76
N LEU A 20 -11.27 -2.61 -8.34
CA LEU A 20 -12.09 -3.83 -8.42
C LEU A 20 -12.22 -4.40 -9.84
N MET A 21 -11.96 -3.60 -10.87
CA MET A 21 -12.02 -4.05 -12.26
C MET A 21 -10.74 -4.77 -12.67
N THR A 22 -10.86 -5.86 -13.43
CA THR A 22 -9.74 -6.65 -13.95
C THR A 22 -9.27 -6.21 -15.34
N ASP A 23 -9.69 -5.02 -15.79
CA ASP A 23 -9.31 -4.50 -17.08
C ASP A 23 -7.89 -3.89 -17.06
N LYS A 24 -7.36 -3.59 -18.25
CA LYS A 24 -6.02 -3.00 -18.43
C LYS A 24 -5.89 -1.57 -17.88
N LYS A 25 -6.94 -1.01 -17.26
CA LYS A 25 -6.99 0.37 -16.73
C LYS A 25 -7.21 0.37 -15.22
N SER A 26 -6.75 -0.67 -14.53
CA SER A 26 -6.85 -0.81 -13.08
C SER A 26 -5.49 -0.60 -12.40
N ALA A 27 -5.54 -0.27 -11.12
CA ALA A 27 -4.39 -0.24 -10.22
C ALA A 27 -4.66 -1.23 -9.09
N LEU A 28 -4.74 -2.53 -9.42
CA LEU A 28 -5.12 -3.56 -8.44
C LEU A 28 -4.21 -3.50 -7.20
N PRO A 29 -4.77 -3.49 -5.99
CA PRO A 29 -4.01 -3.28 -4.74
C PRO A 29 -3.37 -4.57 -4.21
N TYR A 30 -2.99 -5.51 -5.08
CA TYR A 30 -2.38 -6.78 -4.70
C TYR A 30 -0.96 -6.87 -5.21
N ALA A 31 -0.02 -7.20 -4.32
CA ALA A 31 1.39 -7.28 -4.66
C ALA A 31 1.69 -8.28 -5.79
N SER A 32 0.93 -9.38 -5.85
CA SER A 32 1.02 -10.42 -6.90
C SER A 32 0.68 -9.95 -8.32
N GLN A 33 0.09 -8.76 -8.49
CA GLN A 33 -0.17 -8.18 -9.81
C GLN A 33 1.07 -7.49 -10.40
N TYR A 34 2.11 -7.31 -9.60
CA TYR A 34 3.31 -6.57 -9.97
C TYR A 34 4.49 -7.56 -10.09
N PRO A 35 5.11 -7.68 -11.28
CA PRO A 35 6.13 -8.71 -11.54
C PRO A 35 7.38 -8.64 -10.66
N GLN A 36 7.63 -7.51 -10.02
CA GLN A 36 8.82 -7.25 -9.21
C GLN A 36 8.71 -7.89 -7.82
N GLN A 37 7.54 -8.37 -7.42
CA GLN A 37 7.29 -8.87 -6.08
C GLN A 37 7.67 -10.35 -5.92
N GLU A 38 8.39 -10.65 -4.83
CA GLU A 38 8.71 -12.02 -4.41
C GLU A 38 7.46 -12.77 -3.88
N PRO A 39 6.95 -13.81 -4.58
CA PRO A 39 5.68 -14.45 -4.20
C PRO A 39 5.67 -14.96 -2.75
N GLY A 40 4.62 -14.63 -2.00
CA GLY A 40 4.44 -15.11 -0.62
C GLY A 40 5.29 -14.42 0.45
N MET A 41 6.13 -13.44 0.09
CA MET A 41 6.94 -12.66 1.04
C MET A 41 6.11 -12.12 2.22
N ILE A 42 4.95 -11.52 1.94
CA ILE A 42 4.07 -10.96 2.98
C ILE A 42 3.61 -12.00 4.02
N LYS A 43 3.33 -13.23 3.59
CA LYS A 43 2.92 -14.30 4.52
C LYS A 43 4.06 -14.65 5.48
N HIS A 44 5.30 -14.69 4.98
CA HIS A 44 6.47 -14.89 5.83
C HIS A 44 6.67 -13.73 6.80
N LEU A 45 6.47 -12.48 6.36
CA LEU A 45 6.61 -11.30 7.23
C LEU A 45 5.56 -11.27 8.34
N LEU A 46 4.30 -11.62 8.03
CA LEU A 46 3.22 -11.74 9.04
C LEU A 46 3.56 -12.82 10.08
N LEU A 47 3.98 -14.01 9.63
CA LEU A 47 4.40 -15.08 10.54
C LEU A 47 5.59 -14.67 11.42
N GLU A 48 6.58 -13.96 10.87
CA GLU A 48 7.72 -13.43 11.65
C GLU A 48 7.28 -12.40 12.70
N ALA A 49 6.17 -11.68 12.46
CA ALA A 49 5.55 -10.72 13.38
C ALA A 49 4.61 -11.38 14.41
N GLY A 50 4.31 -12.68 14.26
CA GLY A 50 3.29 -13.36 15.07
C GLY A 50 1.86 -12.93 14.71
N MET A 51 1.65 -12.48 13.47
CA MET A 51 0.35 -12.10 12.92
C MET A 51 -0.15 -13.15 11.92
N GLU A 52 -1.46 -13.24 11.80
CA GLU A 52 -2.15 -14.00 10.76
C GLU A 52 -3.27 -13.14 10.16
N VAL A 53 -3.65 -13.45 8.92
CA VAL A 53 -4.79 -12.79 8.28
C VAL A 53 -6.06 -13.39 8.84
N ASN A 54 -7.00 -12.56 9.27
CA ASN A 54 -8.30 -13.01 9.74
C ASN A 54 -9.07 -13.71 8.60
N ASP A 55 -9.65 -14.88 8.86
CA ASP A 55 -10.46 -15.64 7.90
C ASP A 55 -11.69 -14.85 7.38
N ASP A 56 -12.19 -13.87 8.14
CA ASP A 56 -13.27 -12.98 7.71
C ASP A 56 -12.82 -11.92 6.69
N PHE A 57 -11.51 -11.73 6.50
CA PHE A 57 -10.96 -10.80 5.52
C PHE A 57 -11.03 -11.42 4.11
N LYS A 58 -11.95 -10.93 3.30
CA LYS A 58 -12.29 -11.50 1.99
C LYS A 58 -11.32 -11.12 0.86
N GLU A 59 -10.14 -10.62 1.20
CA GLU A 59 -9.11 -10.22 0.24
C GLU A 59 -7.85 -11.09 0.41
N PRO A 60 -7.09 -11.32 -0.66
CA PRO A 60 -5.76 -11.94 -0.61
C PRO A 60 -4.82 -11.31 0.43
N ALA A 61 -3.95 -12.14 1.02
CA ALA A 61 -2.98 -11.73 2.05
C ALA A 61 -1.92 -10.73 1.54
N ASP A 62 -1.78 -10.57 0.23
CA ASP A 62 -0.89 -9.60 -0.41
C ASP A 62 -1.59 -8.29 -0.81
N HIS A 63 -2.81 -8.07 -0.32
CA HIS A 63 -3.51 -6.79 -0.45
C HIS A 63 -2.74 -5.67 0.29
N LEU A 64 -2.70 -4.46 -0.28
CA LEU A 64 -2.01 -3.28 0.25
C LEU A 64 -2.30 -3.05 1.74
N ALA A 65 -3.56 -3.14 2.13
CA ALA A 65 -4.01 -2.96 3.51
C ALA A 65 -3.31 -3.90 4.52
N ILE A 66 -2.93 -5.12 4.11
CA ILE A 66 -2.20 -6.07 4.96
C ILE A 66 -0.78 -5.57 5.26
N TYR A 67 -0.10 -4.98 4.26
CA TYR A 67 1.21 -4.36 4.48
C TYR A 67 1.10 -3.18 5.45
N LEU A 68 0.08 -2.33 5.29
CA LEU A 68 -0.14 -1.18 6.17
C LEU A 68 -0.45 -1.59 7.61
N GLU A 69 -1.28 -2.61 7.79
CA GLU A 69 -1.62 -3.17 9.11
C GLU A 69 -0.37 -3.77 9.79
N LEU A 70 0.45 -4.52 9.04
CA LEU A 70 1.71 -5.04 9.56
C LEU A 70 2.66 -3.91 9.99
N LEU A 71 2.81 -2.85 9.19
CA LEU A 71 3.64 -1.70 9.55
C LEU A 71 3.12 -0.98 10.80
N SER A 72 1.79 -0.82 10.92
CA SER A 72 1.13 -0.26 12.11
C SER A 72 1.44 -1.09 13.35
N HIS A 73 1.24 -2.41 13.28
CA HIS A 73 1.55 -3.34 14.37
C HIS A 73 3.01 -3.23 14.82
N LEU A 74 3.95 -3.26 13.88
CA LEU A 74 5.38 -3.18 14.17
C LEU A 74 5.79 -1.85 14.80
N HIS A 75 5.08 -0.75 14.51
CA HIS A 75 5.32 0.55 15.13
C HIS A 75 4.88 0.58 16.59
N PHE A 76 3.71 0.04 16.92
CA PHE A 76 3.20 0.05 18.30
C PHE A 76 3.86 -1.00 19.20
N SER A 77 4.43 -2.07 18.63
CA SER A 77 5.14 -3.12 19.37
C SER A 77 6.55 -2.75 19.87
N LEU A 78 6.99 -1.48 19.73
CA LEU A 78 8.36 -1.02 20.09
C LEU A 78 8.63 -0.82 21.60
N GLY A 79 7.73 -1.25 22.49
CA GLY A 79 7.81 -1.01 23.94
C GLY A 79 8.90 -1.76 24.70
N GLU A 80 9.49 -2.82 24.14
CA GLU A 80 10.51 -3.65 24.81
C GLU A 80 11.88 -3.64 24.10
N SER A 81 12.94 -3.24 24.82
CA SER A 81 14.27 -2.94 24.26
C SER A 81 14.95 -4.11 23.53
N PHE A 82 14.71 -5.36 23.94
CA PHE A 82 15.28 -6.55 23.29
C PHE A 82 14.57 -6.92 21.98
N GLN A 83 13.26 -6.70 21.90
CA GLN A 83 12.49 -6.98 20.69
C GLN A 83 12.63 -5.86 19.65
N GLN A 84 12.95 -4.64 20.10
CA GLN A 84 13.05 -3.45 19.26
C GLN A 84 13.98 -3.63 18.04
N ARG A 85 15.14 -4.28 18.20
CA ARG A 85 16.03 -4.56 17.04
C ARG A 85 15.41 -5.51 16.02
N ARG A 86 14.72 -6.56 16.48
CA ARG A 86 14.04 -7.52 15.61
C ARG A 86 12.87 -6.86 14.90
N MET A 87 12.05 -6.11 15.63
CA MET A 87 10.90 -5.37 15.08
C MET A 87 11.32 -4.33 14.07
N ASN A 88 12.40 -3.58 14.33
CA ASN A 88 12.95 -2.63 13.36
C ASN A 88 13.45 -3.32 12.08
N LYS A 89 14.11 -4.48 12.19
CA LYS A 89 14.52 -5.27 11.01
C LYS A 89 13.29 -5.75 10.21
N LEU A 90 12.26 -6.23 10.89
CA LEU A 90 11.04 -6.70 10.24
C LEU A 90 10.33 -5.54 9.55
N ARG A 91 10.24 -4.38 10.21
CA ARG A 91 9.71 -3.14 9.62
C ARG A 91 10.45 -2.76 8.34
N GLN A 92 11.79 -2.77 8.37
CA GLN A 92 12.59 -2.47 7.18
C GLN A 92 12.31 -3.47 6.05
N LYS A 93 12.26 -4.77 6.35
CA LYS A 93 11.91 -5.80 5.34
C LYS A 93 10.53 -5.53 4.73
N THR A 94 9.54 -5.20 5.56
CA THR A 94 8.18 -4.89 5.09
C THR A 94 8.14 -3.64 4.22
N LEU A 95 8.84 -2.56 4.60
CA LEU A 95 8.98 -1.35 3.78
C LEU A 95 9.66 -1.66 2.44
N SER A 96 10.75 -2.41 2.46
CA SER A 96 11.47 -2.80 1.25
C SER A 96 10.60 -3.64 0.32
N SER A 97 9.87 -4.63 0.85
CA SER A 97 8.95 -5.47 0.07
C SER A 97 7.77 -4.66 -0.49
N LEU A 98 7.24 -3.69 0.27
CA LEU A 98 6.18 -2.80 -0.21
C LEU A 98 6.70 -1.91 -1.36
N LEU A 99 7.93 -1.41 -1.26
CA LEU A 99 8.56 -0.56 -2.27
C LEU A 99 8.93 -1.28 -3.58
N GLU A 100 8.92 -2.62 -3.63
CA GLU A 100 9.10 -3.39 -4.87
C GLU A 100 8.00 -3.12 -5.88
N TRP A 101 6.77 -2.84 -5.42
CA TRP A 101 5.59 -2.75 -6.28
C TRP A 101 4.76 -1.48 -6.09
N LEU A 102 4.80 -0.84 -4.90
CA LEU A 102 4.07 0.39 -4.63
C LEU A 102 4.33 1.54 -5.63
N PRO A 103 5.56 1.73 -6.17
CA PRO A 103 5.79 2.74 -7.20
C PRO A 103 5.00 2.47 -8.49
N GLU A 104 4.89 1.22 -8.93
CA GLU A 104 4.12 0.86 -10.13
C GLU A 104 2.61 0.95 -9.87
N PHE A 105 2.14 0.52 -8.70
CA PHE A 105 0.77 0.76 -8.25
C PHE A 105 0.40 2.25 -8.28
N THR A 106 1.28 3.11 -7.78
CA THR A 106 1.09 4.57 -7.76
C THR A 106 1.03 5.14 -9.17
N ASN A 107 1.90 4.66 -10.06
CA ASN A 107 1.88 5.04 -11.48
C ASN A 107 0.59 4.61 -12.19
N ASN A 108 0.04 3.44 -11.85
CA ASN A 108 -1.25 2.99 -12.38
C ASN A 108 -2.40 3.86 -11.86
N CYS A 109 -2.38 4.26 -10.57
CA CYS A 109 -3.33 5.22 -10.03
C CYS A 109 -3.26 6.57 -10.77
N LEU A 110 -2.06 7.12 -10.98
CA LEU A 110 -1.84 8.36 -11.73
C LEU A 110 -2.41 8.30 -13.17
N LYS A 111 -2.28 7.15 -13.85
CA LYS A 111 -2.75 6.97 -15.23
C LYS A 111 -4.25 6.75 -15.34
N HIS A 112 -4.88 6.21 -14.30
CA HIS A 112 -6.23 5.65 -14.39
C HIS A 112 -7.24 6.29 -13.43
N ASP A 113 -6.82 7.24 -12.59
CA ASP A 113 -7.70 8.07 -11.77
C ASP A 113 -7.82 9.50 -12.36
N PRO A 114 -8.77 9.73 -13.27
CA PRO A 114 -8.97 11.05 -13.89
C PRO A 114 -9.46 12.11 -12.89
N TYR A 115 -10.00 11.73 -11.73
CA TYR A 115 -10.36 12.71 -10.70
C TYR A 115 -9.14 13.16 -9.90
N GLY A 116 -8.21 12.24 -9.68
CA GLY A 116 -6.93 12.48 -9.03
C GLY A 116 -6.94 12.27 -7.51
N PHE A 117 -8.06 11.86 -6.90
CA PHE A 117 -8.12 11.63 -5.45
C PHE A 117 -7.25 10.45 -5.01
N TYR A 118 -7.44 9.28 -5.62
CA TYR A 118 -6.66 8.08 -5.34
C TYR A 118 -5.24 8.17 -5.90
N ALA A 119 -5.05 8.90 -7.01
CA ALA A 119 -3.73 9.28 -7.49
C ALA A 119 -2.95 10.11 -6.45
N ALA A 120 -3.57 11.13 -5.85
CA ALA A 120 -2.94 11.90 -4.79
C ALA A 120 -2.69 11.05 -3.53
N LEU A 121 -3.65 10.19 -3.16
CA LEU A 121 -3.52 9.32 -1.99
C LEU A 121 -2.38 8.29 -2.14
N SER A 122 -2.27 7.65 -3.32
CA SER A 122 -1.19 6.69 -3.60
C SER A 122 0.18 7.35 -3.62
N GLN A 123 0.29 8.57 -4.15
CA GLN A 123 1.52 9.35 -4.10
C GLN A 123 1.92 9.74 -2.67
N LEU A 124 0.96 10.19 -1.86
CA LEU A 124 1.21 10.48 -0.45
C LEU A 124 1.69 9.22 0.29
N LEU A 125 1.05 8.09 0.05
CA LEU A 125 1.48 6.81 0.62
C LEU A 125 2.91 6.44 0.20
N LEU A 126 3.23 6.54 -1.10
CA LEU A 126 4.57 6.27 -1.60
C LEU A 126 5.63 7.18 -0.97
N ALA A 127 5.33 8.47 -0.81
CA ALA A 127 6.21 9.43 -0.16
C ALA A 127 6.46 9.07 1.31
N ILE A 128 5.42 8.71 2.06
CA ILE A 128 5.53 8.27 3.47
C ILE A 128 6.37 6.99 3.56
N VAL A 129 6.11 5.99 2.72
CA VAL A 129 6.85 4.72 2.76
C VAL A 129 8.33 4.92 2.41
N ARG A 130 8.64 5.79 1.43
CA ARG A 130 10.04 6.14 1.10
C ARG A 130 10.73 6.85 2.25
N PHE A 131 10.05 7.81 2.88
CA PHE A 131 10.56 8.52 4.04
C PHE A 131 10.88 7.55 5.19
N ASP A 132 9.96 6.63 5.50
CA ASP A 132 10.13 5.63 6.56
C ASP A 132 11.24 4.59 6.25
N ASP A 133 11.44 4.24 4.98
CA ASP A 133 12.52 3.33 4.53
C ASP A 133 13.91 4.00 4.60
N GLY A 134 13.96 5.33 4.72
CA GLY A 134 15.18 6.14 4.71
C GLY A 134 15.62 6.61 3.31
N LYS A 135 14.73 6.56 2.32
CA LYS A 135 14.94 7.12 0.98
C LYS A 135 14.49 8.59 0.96
N GLU A 136 15.43 9.51 0.72
CA GLU A 136 15.20 10.97 0.81
C GLU A 136 14.36 11.59 -0.33
N ASP A 137 13.86 10.80 -1.28
CA ASP A 137 13.08 11.35 -2.42
C ASP A 137 11.58 11.46 -2.11
N LEU A 138 11.18 12.66 -1.68
CA LEU A 138 9.83 13.08 -1.30
C LEU A 138 9.03 13.73 -2.45
N SER A 139 9.45 13.55 -3.71
CA SER A 139 8.75 14.16 -4.85
C SER A 139 7.30 13.64 -5.00
N ILE A 140 6.33 14.50 -4.71
CA ILE A 140 4.91 14.30 -5.06
C ILE A 140 4.67 15.03 -6.38
N VAL A 141 4.24 14.31 -7.41
CA VAL A 141 3.94 14.87 -8.73
C VAL A 141 2.49 15.38 -8.71
N ALA A 142 2.30 16.65 -9.06
CA ALA A 142 0.94 17.19 -9.21
C ALA A 142 0.23 16.44 -10.34
N ALA A 143 -1.01 15.99 -10.11
CA ALA A 143 -1.88 15.54 -11.19
C ALA A 143 -2.17 16.78 -12.08
N GLU A 144 -1.77 16.71 -13.35
CA GLU A 144 -2.04 17.75 -14.37
C GLU A 144 -3.52 17.79 -14.77
#